data_AF-A0A645I4X5-F1
#
_entry.id   AF-A0A645I4X5-F1
#
_cell.length_a   1.000
_cell.length_b   1.000
_cell.length_c   1.000
_cell.angle_alpha   90.00
_cell.angle_beta   90.00
_cell.angle_gamma   90.00
#
_symmetry.space_group_name_H-M   'P 1'
#
loop_
_entity.id
_entity.type
_entity.pdbx_description
1 polymer ?
#
loop_
_entity_poly.entity_id
_entity_poly.type
_entity_poly.pdbx_seq_one_letter_code
_entity_poly.pdbx_strand_id
1 'polypeptide(L)' 'MHRRGLIVWANAIVFNYRTVESAGHTDDVSVTGNPAAGWGWLVERGFDIIQTDWVGPMADWLDKNALLTR' A
#
# COMPACT_ATOMS: atom_id res chain seq x y z
N MET A 1 2.21 6.70 -15.60
CA MET A 1 3.38 5.82 -15.68
C MET A 1 3.11 4.59 -16.53
N HIS A 2 2.03 3.84 -16.27
CA HIS A 2 1.69 2.64 -17.06
C HIS A 2 1.57 2.85 -18.58
N ARG A 3 1.01 3.97 -19.05
CA ARG A 3 0.98 4.29 -20.51
C ARG A 3 2.36 4.32 -21.17
N ARG A 4 3.43 4.45 -20.38
CA ARG A 4 4.84 4.43 -20.83
C ARG A 4 5.52 3.08 -20.58
N GLY A 5 4.78 2.05 -20.18
CA GLY A 5 5.33 0.73 -19.81
C GLY A 5 6.11 0.72 -18.48
N LEU A 6 5.89 1.71 -17.62
CA LEU A 6 6.57 1.81 -16.32
C LEU A 6 5.70 1.25 -15.21
N ILE A 7 6.30 0.49 -14.30
CA ILE A 7 5.72 0.08 -13.02
C ILE A 7 5.74 1.24 -12.02
N VAL A 8 4.78 1.24 -11.09
CA VAL A 8 4.55 2.30 -10.11
C VAL A 8 4.70 1.73 -8.72
N TRP A 9 5.47 2.42 -7.90
CA TRP A 9 5.80 2.03 -6.54
C TRP A 9 5.30 3.08 -5.55
N ALA A 10 4.54 2.66 -4.53
CA ALA A 10 4.18 3.46 -3.36
C ALA A 10 4.91 2.99 -2.10
N ASN A 11 5.14 3.92 -1.17
CA ASN A 11 5.70 3.63 0.14
C ASN A 11 4.65 3.91 1.23
N ALA A 12 4.17 2.86 1.89
CA ALA A 12 3.22 2.96 3.00
C ALA A 12 3.91 3.30 4.34
N ILE A 13 5.24 3.20 4.42
CA ILE A 13 6.01 3.52 5.62
C ILE A 13 6.02 5.03 5.84
N VAL A 14 5.68 5.46 7.06
CA VAL A 14 5.91 6.83 7.50
C VAL A 14 7.35 6.97 7.97
N PHE A 15 8.26 7.19 7.02
CA PHE A 15 9.68 7.42 7.37
C PHE A 15 9.89 8.77 8.07
N ASN A 16 9.10 9.79 7.70
CA ASN A 16 9.13 11.10 8.31
C ASN A 16 7.70 11.67 8.43
N TYR A 17 7.24 11.94 9.65
CA TYR A 17 5.89 12.47 9.90
C TYR A 17 5.64 13.86 9.29
N ARG A 18 6.69 14.59 8.89
CA ARG A 18 6.57 15.89 8.21
C ARG A 18 6.27 15.75 6.72
N THR A 19 6.60 14.61 6.13
CA THR A 19 6.43 14.32 4.71
C THR A 19 5.97 12.88 4.54
N VAL A 20 4.66 12.69 4.40
CA VAL A 20 4.07 11.36 4.19
C VAL A 20 3.97 11.08 2.70
N GLU A 21 4.71 10.07 2.21
CA GLU A 21 4.86 9.76 0.79
C GLU A 21 3.63 9.10 0.16
N SER A 22 2.74 8.52 0.98
CA SER A 22 1.51 7.87 0.54
C SER A 22 0.27 8.74 0.68
N ALA A 23 0.41 10.06 0.82
CA ALA A 23 -0.72 10.98 1.02
C ALA A 23 -1.65 10.61 2.19
N GLY A 24 -1.11 9.95 3.23
CA GLY A 24 -1.86 9.49 4.40
C GLY A 24 -2.32 8.03 4.34
N HIS A 25 -2.10 7.32 3.24
CA HIS A 25 -2.41 5.89 3.09
C HIS A 25 -1.26 5.02 3.59
N THR A 26 -1.09 4.96 4.90
CA THR A 26 0.13 4.46 5.55
C THR A 26 -0.05 3.07 6.16
N ASP A 27 1.06 2.49 6.62
CA ASP A 27 1.07 1.31 7.48
C ASP A 27 0.25 1.55 8.75
N ASP A 28 0.38 2.72 9.39
CA ASP A 28 -0.37 3.06 10.60
C ASP A 28 -1.89 2.91 10.39
N VAL A 29 -2.42 3.52 9.33
CA VAL A 29 -3.85 3.41 8.96
C VAL A 29 -4.25 1.96 8.74
N SER A 30 -3.35 1.19 8.10
CA SER A 30 -3.61 -0.19 7.75
C SER A 30 -3.68 -1.08 8.98
N VAL A 31 -2.68 -0.99 9.85
CA VAL A 31 -2.53 -1.90 11.00
C VAL A 31 -3.44 -1.52 12.17
N THR A 32 -3.85 -0.26 12.32
CA THR A 32 -4.71 0.18 13.43
C THR A 32 -6.20 -0.09 13.19
N GLY A 33 -6.56 -0.76 12.09
CA GLY A 33 -7.92 -1.30 11.90
C GLY A 33 -8.63 -0.87 10.62
N ASN A 34 -7.99 -0.14 9.70
CA ASN A 34 -8.55 0.13 8.38
C ASN A 34 -7.56 -0.17 7.23
N PRO A 35 -7.19 -1.45 7.00
CA PRO A 35 -6.33 -1.84 5.88
C PRO A 35 -6.86 -1.40 4.51
N ALA A 36 -8.17 -1.33 4.33
CA ALA A 36 -8.78 -0.84 3.10
C ALA A 36 -8.42 0.63 2.82
N ALA A 37 -8.44 1.49 3.83
CA ALA A 37 -8.06 2.90 3.69
C ALA A 37 -6.55 3.13 3.61
N GLY A 38 -5.71 2.14 3.96
CA GLY A 38 -4.26 2.19 3.79
C GLY A 38 -3.81 1.42 2.56
N TRP A 39 -3.33 0.19 2.74
CA TRP A 39 -2.85 -0.67 1.64
C TRP A 39 -3.89 -0.87 0.53
N GLY A 40 -5.16 -1.10 0.88
CA GLY A 40 -6.23 -1.31 -0.10
C GLY A 40 -6.38 -0.13 -1.05
N TRP A 41 -6.32 1.09 -0.54
CA TRP A 41 -6.40 2.30 -1.35
C TRP A 41 -5.25 2.38 -2.36
N LEU A 42 -4.02 2.01 -1.96
CA LEU A 42 -2.87 1.98 -2.87
C LEU A 42 -3.08 0.93 -3.98
N VAL A 43 -3.61 -0.25 -3.65
CA VAL A 43 -3.93 -1.27 -4.66
C VAL A 43 -5.01 -0.77 -5.62
N GLU A 44 -6.11 -0.20 -5.12
CA GLU A 44 -7.20 0.36 -5.94
C GLU A 44 -6.72 1.47 -6.87
N ARG A 45 -5.68 2.22 -6.48
CA ARG A 45 -5.08 3.27 -7.30
C ARG A 45 -4.12 2.75 -8.38
N GLY A 46 -3.85 1.46 -8.40
CA GLY A 46 -3.02 0.79 -9.39
C GLY A 46 -1.52 0.88 -9.10
N PHE A 47 -1.10 0.97 -7.84
CA PHE A 47 0.30 0.77 -7.52
C PHE A 47 0.67 -0.70 -7.70
N ASP A 48 1.75 -0.96 -8.44
CA ASP A 48 2.21 -2.32 -8.74
C ASP A 48 3.07 -2.89 -7.60
N ILE A 49 3.74 -2.01 -6.86
CA ILE A 49 4.58 -2.34 -5.71
C ILE A 49 4.18 -1.45 -4.53
N ILE A 50 4.04 -2.06 -3.35
CA ILE A 50 3.88 -1.36 -2.08
C ILE A 50 5.05 -1.74 -1.18
N GLN A 51 5.83 -0.75 -0.73
CA GLN A 51 6.80 -0.93 0.35
C GLN A 51 6.09 -0.74 1.70
N THR A 52 6.25 -1.71 2.60
CA THR A 52 5.65 -1.76 3.94
C THR A 52 6.62 -2.45 4.91
N ASP A 53 6.57 -2.09 6.19
CA ASP A 53 7.25 -2.85 7.26
C ASP A 53 6.43 -4.08 7.72
N TRP A 54 5.21 -4.23 7.22
CA TRP A 54 4.22 -5.22 7.65
C TRP A 54 3.85 -6.21 6.54
N VAL A 55 4.87 -6.75 5.87
CA VAL A 55 4.70 -7.62 4.68
C VAL A 55 3.75 -8.80 4.95
N GLY A 56 3.90 -9.50 6.07
CA GLY A 56 3.05 -10.64 6.44
C GLY A 56 1.57 -10.25 6.57
N PRO A 57 1.23 -9.31 7.48
CA PRO A 57 -0.14 -8.82 7.63
C PRO A 57 -0.74 -8.22 6.36
N MET A 58 0.04 -7.48 5.57
CA MET A 58 -0.41 -6.94 4.29
C MET A 58 -0.74 -8.05 3.30
N ALA A 59 0.17 -9.02 3.12
CA ALA A 59 -0.05 -10.12 2.20
C ALA A 59 -1.27 -10.96 2.59
N ASP A 60 -1.43 -11.28 3.87
CA ASP A 60 -2.60 -12.02 4.38
C ASP A 60 -3.90 -11.26 4.15
N TRP A 61 -3.93 -9.94 4.43
CA TRP A 61 -5.12 -9.14 4.18
C TRP A 61 -5.44 -9.03 2.68
N LEU A 62 -4.44 -8.78 1.82
CA LEU A 62 -4.65 -8.69 0.37
C LEU A 62 -5.14 -10.02 -0.22
N ASP A 63 -4.59 -11.16 0.19
CA ASP A 63 -4.99 -12.49 -0.29
C ASP A 63 -6.45 -12.80 0.15
N LYS A 64 -6.80 -12.53 1.42
CA LYS A 64 -8.17 -12.68 1.93
C LYS A 64 -9.21 -11.82 1.21
N ASN A 65 -8.79 -10.70 0.62
CA ASN A 65 -9.66 -9.79 -0.13
C ASN A 65 -9.51 -9.95 -1.65
N ALA A 66 -8.80 -10.98 -2.14
CA ALA A 66 -8.54 -11.21 -3.56
C ALA A 66 -7.89 -10.03 -4.30
N LEU A 67 -7.04 -9.27 -3.59
CA LEU A 67 -6.31 -8.11 -4.08
C LEU A 67 -4.83 -8.40 -4.37
N LEU A 68 -4.31 -9.54 -3.92
CA LEU A 68 -2.94 -9.95 -4.19
C LEU A 68 -2.82 -10.57 -5.59
N THR A 69 -2.01 -9.96 -6.46
CA THR A 69 -1.65 -10.53 -7.77
C THR A 69 -0.34 -11.31 -7.66
N ARG A 70 -0.25 -12.46 -8.33
CA ARG A 70 0.93 -13.35 -8.33
C ARG A 70 1.57 -13.44 -9.70
#